data_AF-A0A6J6BY31-F1
#
_entry.id   AF-A0A6J6BY31-F1
#
_cell.length_a   1.000
_cell.length_b   1.000
_cell.length_c   1.000
_cell.angle_alpha   90.00
_cell.angle_beta   90.00
_cell.angle_gamma   90.00
#
_symmetry.space_group_name_H-M   'P 1'
#
loop_
_entity.id
_entity.type
_entity.pdbx_description
1 polymer ?
#
loop_
_entity_poly.entity_id
_entity_poly.type
_entity_poly.pdbx_seq_one_letter_code
_entity_poly.pdbx_strand_id
1 'polypeptide(L)' 'MGSDVKLINSADETASVVREALAQNKIARSVQSGVPNSPRFFGSHEFYSSGDIRHFAELGRRFLGPELSVAKQWPK' A
#
# COMPACT_ATOMS: atom_id res chain seq x y z
N MET A 1 24.81 -11.49 -5.73
CA MET A 1 24.05 -12.51 -6.49
C MET A 1 24.63 -12.55 -7.90
N GLY A 2 24.92 -13.73 -8.44
CA GLY A 2 25.40 -13.86 -9.82
C GLY A 2 24.29 -13.60 -10.83
N SER A 3 24.65 -13.35 -12.09
CA SER A 3 23.70 -13.07 -13.20
C SER A 3 22.67 -14.17 -13.43
N ASP A 4 22.92 -15.39 -12.97
CA ASP A 4 22.06 -16.56 -13.19
C ASP A 4 20.98 -16.73 -12.13
N VAL A 5 20.94 -15.86 -11.11
CA VAL A 5 19.93 -15.91 -10.04
C VAL A 5 18.88 -14.84 -10.27
N LYS A 6 17.65 -15.28 -10.61
CA LYS A 6 16.50 -14.39 -10.71
C LYS A 6 15.97 -14.07 -9.30
N LEU A 7 16.01 -12.79 -8.93
CA LEU A 7 15.31 -12.28 -7.75
C LEU A 7 13.84 -12.09 -8.09
N ILE A 8 12.97 -12.66 -7.28
CA ILE A 8 11.52 -12.47 -7.41
C ILE A 8 11.04 -11.67 -6.20
N ASN A 9 10.33 -10.58 -6.49
CA ASN A 9 9.71 -9.74 -5.48
C ASN A 9 8.26 -10.20 -5.25
N SER A 10 8.03 -10.90 -4.15
CA SER A 10 6.68 -11.36 -3.80
C SER A 10 5.68 -10.20 -3.64
N ALA A 11 6.12 -8.99 -3.29
CA ALA A 11 5.23 -7.84 -3.16
C ALA A 11 4.67 -7.40 -4.52
N ASP A 12 5.52 -7.35 -5.55
CA ASP A 12 5.12 -6.95 -6.90
C ASP A 12 4.19 -7.99 -7.55
N GLU A 13 4.51 -9.28 -7.38
CA GLU A 13 3.65 -10.36 -7.86
C GLU A 13 2.28 -10.33 -7.16
N THR A 14 2.25 -10.12 -5.84
CA THR A 14 1.00 -10.03 -5.09
C THR A 14 0.16 -8.83 -5.51
N ALA A 15 0.79 -7.66 -5.73
CA ALA A 15 0.09 -6.46 -6.20
C ALA A 15 -0.58 -6.69 -7.56
N SER A 16 0.11 -7.39 -8.48
CA SER A 16 -0.43 -7.75 -9.79
C SER A 16 -1.65 -8.67 -9.68
N VAL A 17 -1.55 -9.72 -8.86
CA VAL A 17 -2.65 -10.66 -8.62
C VAL A 17 -3.87 -9.96 -8.00
N VAL A 18 -3.67 -9.07 -7.03
CA VAL A 18 -4.77 -8.29 -6.43
C VAL A 18 -5.44 -7.39 -7.48
N ARG A 19 -4.66 -6.72 -8.34
CA ARG A 19 -5.21 -5.89 -9.43
C ARG A 19 -6.13 -6.70 -10.33
N GLU A 20 -5.70 -7.89 -10.73
CA GLU A 20 -6.48 -8.79 -11.58
C GLU A 20 -7.75 -9.27 -10.89
N ALA A 21 -7.64 -9.67 -9.62
CA ALA A 21 -8.80 -10.09 -8.83
C ALA A 21 -9.85 -8.98 -8.71
N LEU A 22 -9.44 -7.73 -8.45
CA LEU A 22 -10.35 -6.58 -8.37
C LEU A 22 -11.09 -6.33 -9.71
N ALA A 23 -10.39 -6.48 -10.83
CA ALA A 23 -10.96 -6.30 -12.16
C ALA A 23 -11.94 -7.42 -12.53
N GLN A 24 -11.57 -8.68 -12.28
CA GLN A 24 -12.40 -9.85 -12.56
C GLN A 24 -13.71 -9.82 -11.76
N ASN A 25 -13.63 -9.41 -10.48
CA ASN A 25 -14.80 -9.32 -9.61
C ASN A 25 -15.60 -8.02 -9.77
N LYS A 26 -15.17 -7.11 -10.67
CA LYS A 26 -15.82 -5.80 -10.91
C LYS A 26 -15.99 -4.94 -9.64
N ILE A 27 -15.03 -5.05 -8.71
CA ILE A 27 -14.99 -4.28 -7.44
C ILE A 27 -13.88 -3.24 -7.43
N ALA A 28 -13.17 -3.07 -8.54
CA ALA A 28 -12.19 -1.99 -8.69
C ALA A 28 -12.87 -0.62 -8.53
N ARG A 29 -12.21 0.30 -7.81
CA ARG A 29 -12.70 1.66 -7.61
C ARG A 29 -12.81 2.37 -8.96
N SER A 30 -13.95 3.02 -9.22
CA SER A 30 -14.12 3.85 -10.42
C SER A 30 -13.25 5.11 -10.34
N VAL A 31 -12.37 5.30 -11.32
CA VAL A 31 -11.48 6.46 -11.42
C VAL A 31 -12.22 7.70 -11.94
N GLN A 32 -13.37 7.51 -12.59
CA GLN A 32 -14.18 8.59 -13.19
C GLN A 32 -15.00 9.40 -12.17
N SER A 33 -15.18 8.89 -10.94
CA SER A 33 -15.96 9.58 -9.90
C SER A 33 -15.15 10.62 -9.09
N GLY A 34 -13.85 10.74 -9.36
CA GLY A 34 -12.97 11.69 -8.69
C GLY A 34 -12.70 12.92 -9.54
N VAL A 35 -12.75 14.11 -8.94
CA VAL A 35 -12.20 15.32 -9.58
C VAL A 35 -10.68 15.11 -9.75
N PRO A 36 -10.12 15.28 -10.97
CA PRO A 36 -8.67 15.23 -11.16
C PRO A 36 -7.96 16.16 -10.16
N ASN A 37 -6.86 15.71 -9.57
CA ASN A 37 -6.11 16.41 -8.52
C ASN A 37 -6.84 16.61 -7.17
N SER A 38 -7.97 15.96 -6.93
CA SER A 38 -8.54 15.88 -5.57
C SER A 38 -7.82 14.82 -4.73
N PRO A 39 -7.66 14.99 -3.40
CA PRO A 39 -7.05 13.98 -2.52
C PRO A 39 -7.76 12.63 -2.57
N ARG A 40 -9.06 12.62 -2.89
CA ARG A 40 -9.87 11.41 -3.07
C ARG A 40 -9.59 10.66 -4.37
N PHE A 41 -8.89 11.27 -5.33
CA PHE A 41 -8.49 10.63 -6.58
C PHE A 41 -7.48 9.50 -6.35
N PHE A 42 -6.56 9.66 -5.39
CA PHE A 42 -5.47 8.71 -5.13
C PHE A 42 -5.80 7.62 -4.10
N GLY A 43 -7.00 7.63 -3.51
CA GLY A 43 -7.35 6.74 -2.40
C GLY A 43 -6.73 7.20 -1.07
N SER A 44 -7.43 6.95 0.04
CA SER A 44 -6.92 7.24 1.38
C SER A 44 -6.18 6.01 1.90
N HIS A 45 -4.97 6.20 2.42
CA HIS A 45 -4.19 5.17 3.09
C HIS A 45 -4.14 5.48 4.59
N GLU A 46 -4.52 4.51 5.41
CA GLU A 46 -4.41 4.59 6.86
C GLU A 46 -3.64 3.38 7.38
N PHE A 47 -2.70 3.63 8.28
CA PHE A 47 -1.82 2.59 8.79
C PHE A 47 -2.04 2.39 10.28
N TYR A 48 -2.16 1.13 10.67
CA TYR A 48 -2.47 0.74 12.04
C TYR A 48 -1.44 -0.26 12.54
N SER A 49 -1.02 -0.09 13.80
CA SER A 49 -0.11 -1.00 14.49
C SER A 49 -0.75 -1.51 15.78
N SER A 50 -0.61 -2.81 16.04
CA SER A 50 -0.97 -3.43 17.32
C SER A 50 0.14 -3.25 18.38
N GLY A 51 1.35 -2.91 17.96
CA GLY A 51 2.52 -2.66 18.82
C GLY A 51 2.83 -1.17 18.98
N ASP A 52 4.11 -0.82 19.18
CA ASP A 52 4.53 0.58 19.28
C ASP A 52 4.38 1.28 17.92
N ILE A 53 3.44 2.23 17.87
CA ILE A 53 3.10 3.03 16.70
C ILE A 53 4.29 3.86 16.22
N ARG A 54 5.09 4.42 17.14
CA ARG A 54 6.20 5.30 16.78
C ARG A 54 7.31 4.51 16.10
N HIS A 55 7.63 3.34 16.64
CA HIS A 55 8.61 2.46 16.02
C HIS A 55 8.13 1.97 14.66
N PHE A 56 6.85 1.60 14.53
CA PHE A 56 6.27 1.20 13.25
C PHE A 56 6.36 2.32 12.19
N ALA A 57 6.00 3.56 12.56
CA ALA A 57 6.08 4.71 11.66
C ALA A 57 7.54 5.03 11.27
N GLU A 58 8.48 5.00 12.23
CA GLU A 58 9.89 5.28 11.94
C GLU A 58 10.48 4.25 10.97
N LEU A 59 10.21 2.96 11.19
CA LEU A 59 10.71 1.88 10.35
C LEU A 59 10.08 1.98 8.96
N GLY A 60 8.76 2.06 8.87
CA GLY A 60 8.11 2.01 7.58
C GLY A 60 8.27 3.28 6.75
N ARG A 61 8.60 4.44 7.35
CA ARG A 61 9.10 5.62 6.60
C ARG A 61 10.35 5.32 5.78
N ARG A 62 11.18 4.35 6.19
CA ARG A 62 12.36 3.92 5.41
C ARG A 62 11.99 3.13 4.15
N PHE A 63 10.81 2.51 4.12
CA PHE A 63 10.33 1.70 3.00
C PHE A 63 9.33 2.44 2.10
N LEU A 64 8.42 3.23 2.69
CA LEU A 64 7.32 3.91 2.01
C LEU A 64 7.50 5.43 1.92
N GLY A 65 8.60 5.96 2.46
CA GLY A 65 8.86 7.40 2.48
C GLY A 65 7.82 8.17 3.31
N PRO A 66 7.43 9.40 2.91
CA PRO A 66 6.59 10.28 3.70
C PRO A 66 5.15 9.77 3.90
N GLU A 67 4.72 8.78 3.09
CA GLU A 67 3.38 8.21 3.16
C GLU A 67 3.10 7.51 4.50
N LEU A 68 4.14 6.93 5.13
CA LEU A 68 4.05 6.30 6.45
C LEU A 68 4.59 7.20 7.58
N SER A 69 4.27 8.49 7.54
CA SER A 69 4.68 9.44 8.58
C SER A 69 3.83 9.33 9.86
N VAL A 70 2.60 8.84 9.73
CA VAL A 70 1.65 8.68 10.85
C VAL A 70 1.05 7.28 10.81
N ALA A 71 1.08 6.60 11.95
CA ALA A 71 0.34 5.37 12.20
C ALA A 71 -0.59 5.55 13.40
N LYS A 72 -1.62 4.73 13.50
CA LYS A 72 -2.61 4.74 14.58
C LYS A 72 -2.55 3.45 15.39
N GLN A 73 -3.01 3.49 16.64
CA GLN A 73 -3.19 2.27 17.42
C GLN A 73 -4.30 1.45 16.78
N TRP A 74 -4.10 0.14 16.65
CA TRP A 74 -5.19 -0.75 16.27
C TRP A 74 -6.31 -0.66 17.32
N PRO A 75 -7.56 -0.34 16.93
CA PRO A 75 -8.67 -0.33 17.85
C PRO A 75 -8.91 -1.75 18.38
N LYS A 76 -8.79 -1.92 19.70
CA LYS A 76 -9.08 -3.21 20.37
C LYS A 76 -10.57 -3.52 20.35
#